data_AF-A0A379IQQ4-F1
#
_entry.id   AF-A0A379IQQ4-F1
#
_cell.length_a   1.000
_cell.length_b   1.000
_cell.length_c   1.000
_cell.angle_alpha   90.00
_cell.angle_beta   90.00
_cell.angle_gamma   90.00
#
_symmetry.space_group_name_H-M   'P 1'
#
loop_
_entity.id
_entity.type
_entity.pdbx_description
1 polymer ?
#
loop_
_entity_poly.entity_id
_entity_poly.type
_entity_poly.pdbx_seq_one_letter_code
_entity_poly.pdbx_strand_id
1 'polypeptide(L)'
;MLSQLTVRMRLIFLALLPLIVLVLVIGMALNNASRLNQSFEELFRDRMQPVSQLKVFADAYAVTIVDSLHKYRAEVFGEGKLREELAAARQRGDQAWKAYLATDLTQEENLRIDRIRGDLQKVQQLVDRLVGQLDGGRLRALEPIAFNRELYDTFDPLGNELEGLITHAAA
;
A
#
# COMPACT_ATOMS: atom_id res chain seq x y z
N MET A 1 -63.15 10.46 14.55
CA MET A 1 -62.89 11.86 14.17
C MET A 1 -62.69 12.10 12.65
N LEU A 2 -62.69 11.05 11.80
CA LEU A 2 -62.61 11.21 10.32
C LEU A 2 -63.99 11.21 9.62
N SER A 3 -65.09 11.27 10.37
CA SER A 3 -66.48 11.13 9.86
C SER A 3 -67.12 12.43 9.39
N GLN A 4 -66.45 13.58 9.58
CA GLN A 4 -66.95 14.89 9.14
C GLN A 4 -66.29 15.41 7.84
N LEU A 5 -65.46 14.57 7.19
CA LEU A 5 -64.77 14.91 5.94
C LEU A 5 -65.56 14.42 4.73
N THR A 6 -65.71 15.28 3.72
CA THR A 6 -66.35 14.92 2.43
C THR A 6 -65.61 13.75 1.77
N VAL A 7 -66.34 12.88 1.05
CA VAL A 7 -65.80 11.64 0.44
C VAL A 7 -64.55 11.90 -0.43
N ARG A 8 -64.48 13.05 -1.11
CA ARG A 8 -63.30 13.53 -1.84
C ARG A 8 -62.06 13.69 -0.96
N MET A 9 -62.19 14.32 0.21
CA MET A 9 -61.10 14.53 1.16
C MET A 9 -60.54 13.20 1.68
N ARG A 10 -61.41 12.22 1.95
CA ARG A 10 -60.98 10.87 2.35
C ARG A 10 -60.16 10.16 1.26
N LEU A 11 -60.60 10.24 0.00
CA LEU A 11 -59.87 9.66 -1.13
C LEU A 11 -58.51 10.33 -1.35
N ILE A 12 -58.44 11.65 -1.21
CA ILE A 12 -57.18 12.40 -1.31
C ILE A 12 -56.23 11.97 -0.18
N PHE A 13 -56.67 11.94 1.08
CA PHE A 13 -55.84 11.50 2.19
C PHE A 13 -55.34 10.05 2.04
N LEU A 14 -56.19 9.14 1.55
CA LEU A 14 -55.83 7.74 1.34
C LEU A 14 -54.73 7.55 0.29
N ALA A 15 -54.66 8.45 -0.70
CA ALA A 15 -53.66 8.42 -1.77
C ALA A 15 -52.42 9.25 -1.44
N LEU A 16 -52.57 10.45 -0.86
CA LEU A 16 -51.46 11.38 -0.63
C LEU A 16 -50.57 10.96 0.53
N LEU A 17 -51.16 10.41 1.60
CA LEU A 17 -50.43 9.99 2.79
C LEU A 17 -49.39 8.88 2.52
N PRO A 18 -49.73 7.76 1.85
CA PRO A 18 -48.72 6.76 1.50
C PRO A 18 -47.67 7.29 0.52
N LEU A 19 -48.04 8.25 -0.36
CA LEU A 19 -47.10 8.88 -1.28
C LEU A 19 -46.05 9.74 -0.55
N ILE A 20 -46.47 10.51 0.46
CA ILE A 20 -45.55 11.28 1.32
C ILE A 20 -44.61 10.36 2.09
N VAL A 21 -45.15 9.28 2.66
CA VAL A 21 -44.34 8.28 3.38
C VAL A 21 -43.33 7.64 2.42
N LEU A 22 -43.73 7.30 1.20
CA LEU A 22 -42.84 6.76 0.17
C LEU A 22 -41.70 7.73 -0.15
N VAL A 23 -42.00 9.02 -0.37
CA VAL A 23 -40.97 10.05 -0.63
C VAL A 23 -40.01 10.20 0.54
N LEU A 24 -40.51 10.18 1.78
CA LEU A 24 -39.66 10.21 2.99
C LEU A 24 -38.73 8.99 3.08
N VAL A 25 -39.25 7.80 2.81
CA VAL A 25 -38.47 6.56 2.81
C VAL A 25 -37.38 6.60 1.72
N ILE A 26 -37.73 7.06 0.52
CA ILE A 26 -36.76 7.23 -0.58
C ILE A 26 -35.68 8.25 -0.17
N GLY A 27 -36.07 9.38 0.42
CA GLY A 27 -35.12 10.41 0.89
C GLY A 27 -34.17 9.87 1.97
N MET A 28 -34.68 9.10 2.94
CA MET A 28 -33.84 8.42 3.94
C MET A 28 -32.91 7.38 3.31
N ALA A 29 -33.41 6.59 2.36
CA ALA A 29 -32.61 5.59 1.66
C ALA A 29 -31.46 6.23 0.88
N LEU A 30 -31.71 7.33 0.18
CA LEU A 30 -30.68 8.08 -0.56
C LEU A 30 -29.64 8.71 0.38
N ASN A 31 -30.06 9.30 1.49
CA ASN A 31 -29.13 9.87 2.48
C ASN A 31 -28.25 8.79 3.13
N ASN A 32 -28.84 7.63 3.48
CA ASN A 32 -28.09 6.51 4.02
C ASN A 32 -27.12 5.93 2.99
N ALA A 33 -27.54 5.77 1.74
CA ALA A 33 -26.68 5.31 0.66
C ALA A 33 -25.51 6.27 0.41
N SER A 34 -25.76 7.58 0.43
CA SER A 34 -24.72 8.61 0.29
C SER A 34 -23.68 8.57 1.41
N ARG A 35 -24.11 8.41 2.66
CA ARG A 35 -23.21 8.29 3.82
C ARG A 35 -22.36 7.03 3.72
N LEU A 36 -22.97 5.92 3.32
CA LEU A 36 -22.25 4.65 3.14
C LEU A 36 -21.17 4.81 2.06
N ASN A 37 -21.51 5.42 0.93
CA ASN A 37 -20.55 5.65 -0.16
C ASN A 37 -19.36 6.53 0.28
N GLN A 38 -19.62 7.59 1.06
CA GLN A 38 -18.55 8.45 1.61
C GLN A 38 -17.63 7.68 2.55
N SER A 39 -18.19 6.89 3.48
CA SER A 39 -17.38 6.08 4.39
C SER A 39 -16.57 5.00 3.66
N PHE A 40 -17.09 4.43 2.56
CA PHE A 40 -16.30 3.52 1.72
C PHE A 40 -15.14 4.23 1.02
N GLU A 41 -15.36 5.44 0.53
CA GLU A 41 -14.34 6.24 -0.15
C GLU A 41 -13.22 6.67 0.80
N GLU A 42 -13.57 7.06 2.03
CA GLU A 42 -12.64 7.36 3.12
C GLU A 42 -11.83 6.11 3.51
N LEU A 43 -12.48 4.96 3.77
CA LEU A 43 -11.77 3.71 4.08
C LEU A 43 -10.81 3.28 2.96
N PHE A 44 -11.21 3.45 1.70
CA PHE A 44 -10.36 3.09 0.58
C PHE A 44 -9.12 3.99 0.50
N ARG A 45 -9.31 5.31 0.59
CA ARG A 45 -8.21 6.29 0.51
C ARG A 45 -7.29 6.24 1.73
N ASP A 46 -7.84 6.08 2.91
CA ASP A 46 -7.09 6.22 4.15
C ASP A 46 -6.41 4.92 4.58
N ARG A 47 -6.86 3.77 4.08
CA ARG A 47 -6.36 2.45 4.51
C ARG A 47 -5.89 1.57 3.37
N MET A 48 -6.75 1.31 2.38
CA MET A 48 -6.40 0.35 1.32
C MET A 48 -5.28 0.87 0.41
N GLN A 49 -5.32 2.15 0.04
CA GLN A 49 -4.32 2.75 -0.82
C GLN A 49 -2.92 2.83 -0.15
N PRO A 50 -2.76 3.31 1.10
CA PRO A 50 -1.48 3.31 1.81
C PRO A 50 -0.89 1.90 1.95
N VAL A 51 -1.71 0.92 2.36
CA VAL A 51 -1.27 -0.48 2.49
C VAL A 51 -0.79 -1.04 1.15
N SER A 52 -1.49 -0.73 0.06
CA SER A 52 -1.07 -1.15 -1.28
C SER A 52 0.27 -0.53 -1.67
N GLN A 53 0.48 0.76 -1.41
CA GLN A 53 1.74 1.46 -1.69
C GLN A 53 2.91 0.88 -0.89
N LEU A 54 2.69 0.62 0.41
CA LEU A 54 3.70 -0.02 1.26
C LEU A 54 4.07 -1.42 0.79
N LYS A 55 3.08 -2.23 0.36
CA LYS A 55 3.35 -3.55 -0.21
C LYS A 55 4.19 -3.48 -1.49
N VAL A 56 3.87 -2.54 -2.39
CA VAL A 56 4.67 -2.35 -3.61
C VAL A 56 6.12 -1.96 -3.28
N PHE A 57 6.32 -1.10 -2.27
CA PHE A 57 7.66 -0.76 -1.80
C PHE A 57 8.39 -1.96 -1.19
N ALA A 58 7.71 -2.73 -0.34
CA ALA A 58 8.26 -3.93 0.28
C ALA A 58 8.64 -5.01 -0.76
N ASP A 59 7.76 -5.30 -1.71
CA ASP A 59 8.05 -6.26 -2.79
C ASP A 59 9.24 -5.79 -3.64
N ALA A 60 9.35 -4.49 -3.90
CA ALA A 60 10.47 -3.94 -4.66
C ALA A 60 11.80 -4.10 -3.91
N TYR A 61 11.88 -3.65 -2.66
CA TYR A 61 13.13 -3.58 -1.91
C TYR A 61 13.48 -4.85 -1.13
N ALA A 62 12.53 -5.49 -0.46
CA ALA A 62 12.78 -6.66 0.40
C ALA A 62 12.73 -7.99 -0.36
N VAL A 63 12.03 -8.06 -1.50
CA VAL A 63 11.89 -9.31 -2.28
C VAL A 63 12.64 -9.24 -3.61
N THR A 64 12.28 -8.29 -4.49
CA THR A 64 12.77 -8.26 -5.87
C THR A 64 14.28 -8.04 -5.95
N ILE A 65 14.84 -7.13 -5.16
CA ILE A 65 16.28 -6.85 -5.15
C ILE A 65 17.07 -8.08 -4.67
N VAL A 66 16.67 -8.68 -3.54
CA VAL A 66 17.31 -9.86 -2.95
C VAL A 66 17.28 -11.03 -3.93
N ASP A 67 16.11 -11.33 -4.50
CA ASP A 67 15.91 -12.39 -5.49
C ASP A 67 16.75 -12.14 -6.76
N SER A 68 16.82 -10.90 -7.24
CA SER A 68 17.62 -10.56 -8.42
C SER A 68 19.12 -10.78 -8.18
N LEU A 69 19.63 -10.42 -7.01
CA LEU A 69 21.03 -10.66 -6.64
C LEU A 69 21.33 -12.16 -6.55
N HIS A 70 20.41 -12.94 -5.97
CA HIS A 70 20.52 -14.41 -5.92
C HIS A 70 20.50 -15.02 -7.33
N LYS A 71 19.56 -14.61 -8.19
CA LYS A 71 19.45 -15.08 -9.57
C LYS A 71 20.68 -14.74 -10.41
N TYR A 72 21.30 -13.58 -10.20
CA TYR A 72 22.55 -13.23 -10.86
C TYR A 72 23.72 -14.13 -10.42
N ARG A 73 23.85 -14.40 -9.10
CA ARG A 73 24.89 -15.30 -8.58
C ARG A 73 24.66 -16.76 -8.98
N ALA A 74 23.41 -17.18 -9.13
CA ALA A 74 23.02 -18.49 -9.65
C ALA A 74 23.12 -18.59 -11.19
N GLU A 75 23.68 -17.58 -11.86
CA GLU A 75 23.84 -17.52 -13.32
C GLU A 75 22.54 -17.56 -14.14
N VAL A 76 21.40 -17.36 -13.47
CA VAL A 76 20.08 -17.20 -14.12
C VAL A 76 19.99 -15.85 -14.84
N PHE A 77 20.63 -14.80 -14.27
CA PHE A 77 20.74 -13.47 -14.88
C PHE A 77 22.17 -13.14 -15.29
N GLY A 78 22.30 -12.46 -16.45
CA GLY A 78 23.49 -11.70 -16.80
C GLY A 78 23.49 -10.31 -16.17
N GLU A 79 24.62 -9.59 -16.26
CA GLU A 79 24.79 -8.27 -15.65
C GLU A 79 23.78 -7.24 -16.14
N GLY A 80 23.50 -7.20 -17.45
CA GLY A 80 22.52 -6.27 -18.02
C GLY A 80 21.12 -6.45 -17.43
N LYS A 81 20.68 -7.70 -17.31
CA LYS A 81 19.38 -8.04 -16.73
C LYS A 81 19.32 -7.72 -15.23
N LEU A 82 20.39 -7.97 -14.49
CA LEU A 82 20.44 -7.57 -13.08
C LEU A 82 20.33 -6.04 -12.93
N ARG A 83 21.06 -5.27 -13.74
CA ARG A 83 20.99 -3.79 -13.70
C ARG A 83 19.58 -3.29 -14.04
N GLU A 84 18.94 -3.90 -15.03
CA GLU A 84 17.55 -3.59 -15.41
C GLU A 84 16.55 -3.87 -14.28
N GLU A 85 16.57 -5.08 -13.70
CA GLU A 85 15.67 -5.46 -12.61
C GLU A 85 15.87 -4.58 -11.37
N LEU A 86 17.12 -4.28 -11.00
CA LEU A 86 17.41 -3.39 -9.86
C LEU A 86 16.93 -1.96 -10.12
N ALA A 87 17.14 -1.43 -11.32
CA ALA A 87 16.67 -0.10 -11.69
C ALA A 87 15.13 -0.02 -11.68
N ALA A 88 14.46 -1.02 -12.27
CA ALA A 88 13.01 -1.11 -12.29
C ALA A 88 12.41 -1.27 -10.89
N ALA A 89 13.01 -2.10 -10.03
CA ALA A 89 12.61 -2.27 -8.65
C ALA A 89 12.73 -0.96 -7.87
N ARG A 90 13.88 -0.27 -7.96
CA ARG A 90 14.07 1.03 -7.31
C ARG A 90 13.07 2.07 -7.78
N GLN A 91 12.88 2.20 -9.08
CA GLN A 91 11.92 3.16 -9.63
C GLN A 91 10.50 2.90 -9.10
N ARG A 92 10.04 1.64 -9.13
CA ARG A 92 8.72 1.26 -8.65
C ARG A 92 8.57 1.48 -7.14
N GLY A 93 9.57 1.05 -6.38
CA GLY A 93 9.61 1.20 -4.92
C GLY A 93 9.59 2.68 -4.51
N ASP A 94 10.47 3.50 -5.09
CA ASP A 94 10.59 4.91 -4.75
C ASP A 94 9.32 5.70 -5.10
N GLN A 95 8.66 5.36 -6.21
CA GLN A 95 7.36 5.93 -6.57
C GLN A 95 6.28 5.57 -5.55
N ALA A 96 6.18 4.30 -5.16
CA ALA A 96 5.21 3.85 -4.18
C ALA A 96 5.47 4.46 -2.80
N TRP A 97 6.75 4.55 -2.40
CA TRP A 97 7.17 5.16 -1.15
C TRP A 97 6.83 6.66 -1.10
N LYS A 98 7.13 7.39 -2.17
CA LYS A 98 6.76 8.81 -2.29
C LYS A 98 5.25 9.01 -2.22
N ALA A 99 4.48 8.12 -2.82
CA ALA A 99 3.02 8.18 -2.79
C ALA A 99 2.46 7.92 -1.38
N TYR A 100 3.05 6.98 -0.64
CA TYR A 100 2.71 6.73 0.77
C TYR A 100 3.08 7.91 1.67
N LEU A 101 4.26 8.49 1.51
CA LEU A 101 4.68 9.65 2.31
C LEU A 101 3.85 10.92 2.06
N ALA A 102 3.05 10.94 1.00
CA ALA A 102 2.15 12.04 0.68
C ALA A 102 0.75 11.88 1.31
N THR A 103 0.48 10.79 2.03
CA THR A 103 -0.78 10.58 2.75
C THR A 103 -0.72 11.21 4.14
N ASP A 104 -1.86 11.21 4.85
CA ASP A 104 -1.90 11.67 6.23
C ASP A 104 -1.30 10.62 7.16
N LEU A 105 -0.12 10.93 7.72
CA LEU A 105 0.66 10.03 8.55
C LEU A 105 0.46 10.33 10.04
N THR A 106 0.24 9.29 10.82
CA THR A 106 0.20 9.36 12.29
C THR A 106 1.60 9.54 12.90
N GLN A 107 1.66 9.89 14.19
CA GLN A 107 2.93 10.05 14.88
C GLN A 107 3.72 8.72 14.97
N GLU A 108 3.02 7.60 15.19
CA GLU A 108 3.66 6.27 15.26
C GLU A 108 4.24 5.85 13.90
N GLU A 109 3.51 6.13 12.82
CA GLU A 109 4.00 5.89 11.45
C GLU A 109 5.24 6.73 11.15
N ASN A 110 5.26 8.02 11.52
CA ASN A 110 6.43 8.87 11.33
C ASN A 110 7.68 8.32 12.06
N LEU A 111 7.53 7.85 13.31
CA LEU A 111 8.64 7.23 14.05
C LEU A 111 9.18 5.97 13.34
N ARG A 112 8.30 5.19 12.71
CA ARG A 112 8.68 3.99 11.98
C ARG A 112 9.32 4.32 10.62
N ILE A 113 8.78 5.33 9.93
CA ILE A 113 9.34 5.88 8.69
C ILE A 113 10.78 6.31 8.88
N ASP A 114 11.12 6.93 10.02
CA ASP A 114 12.49 7.33 10.31
C ASP A 114 13.45 6.14 10.46
N ARG A 115 13.00 5.05 11.10
CA ARG A 115 13.77 3.79 11.14
C ARG A 115 13.94 3.19 9.75
N ILE A 116 12.86 3.12 8.97
CA ILE A 116 12.87 2.63 7.58
C ILE A 116 13.84 3.44 6.72
N ARG A 117 13.90 4.77 6.85
CA ARG A 117 14.86 5.60 6.11
C ARG A 117 16.31 5.21 6.41
N GLY A 118 16.62 4.96 7.69
CA GLY A 118 17.95 4.52 8.11
C GLY A 118 18.33 3.17 7.52
N ASP A 119 17.42 2.20 7.54
CA ASP A 119 17.68 0.86 6.99
C ASP A 119 17.70 0.86 5.46
N LEU A 120 16.83 1.65 4.82
CA LEU A 120 16.84 1.87 3.38
C LEU A 120 18.17 2.43 2.89
N GLN A 121 18.76 3.38 3.63
CA GLN A 121 20.08 3.92 3.27
C GLN A 121 21.16 2.83 3.30
N LYS A 122 21.17 1.95 4.30
CA LYS A 122 22.11 0.82 4.37
C LYS A 122 21.90 -0.15 3.20
N VAL A 123 20.64 -0.48 2.89
CA VAL A 123 20.27 -1.33 1.75
C VAL A 123 20.75 -0.72 0.44
N GLN A 124 20.51 0.58 0.21
CA GLN A 124 20.95 1.26 -1.02
C GLN A 124 22.48 1.25 -1.16
N GLN A 125 23.21 1.53 -0.08
CA GLN A 125 24.67 1.47 -0.06
C GLN A 125 25.21 0.06 -0.36
N LEU A 126 24.60 -0.98 0.23
CA LEU A 126 24.95 -2.37 -0.04
C LEU A 126 24.72 -2.70 -1.52
N VAL A 127 23.55 -2.39 -2.06
CA VAL A 127 23.21 -2.68 -3.46
C VAL A 127 24.13 -1.92 -4.41
N ASP A 128 24.42 -0.64 -4.18
CA ASP A 128 25.31 0.16 -5.02
C ASP A 128 26.73 -0.44 -5.03
N ARG A 129 27.21 -0.91 -3.87
CA ARG A 129 28.50 -1.60 -3.74
C ARG A 129 28.51 -2.93 -4.50
N LEU A 130 27.45 -3.74 -4.41
CA LEU A 130 27.34 -5.01 -5.13
C LEU A 130 27.24 -4.79 -6.65
N VAL A 131 26.52 -3.76 -7.09
CA VAL A 131 26.42 -3.36 -8.50
C VAL A 131 27.79 -2.87 -9.02
N GLY A 132 28.56 -2.15 -8.21
CA GLY A 132 29.94 -1.78 -8.53
C GLY A 132 30.91 -2.97 -8.63
N GLN A 133 30.53 -4.14 -8.11
CA GLN A 133 31.29 -5.39 -8.21
C GLN A 133 30.86 -6.28 -9.38
N LEU A 134 29.90 -5.84 -10.20
CA LEU A 134 29.53 -6.57 -11.42
C LEU A 134 30.70 -6.62 -12.40
N ASP A 135 31.40 -5.50 -12.55
CA ASP A 135 32.49 -5.38 -13.52
C ASP A 135 33.64 -6.33 -13.16
N GLY A 136 33.80 -7.36 -14.00
CA GLY A 136 34.80 -8.43 -13.85
C GLY A 136 34.33 -9.63 -13.02
N GLY A 137 33.02 -9.79 -12.77
CA GLY A 137 32.45 -10.97 -12.12
C GLY A 137 32.73 -11.10 -10.62
N ARG A 138 33.21 -10.03 -9.97
CA ARG A 138 33.59 -10.03 -8.55
C ARG A 138 32.41 -10.35 -7.63
N LEU A 139 31.21 -9.90 -7.97
CA LEU A 139 29.98 -10.23 -7.23
C LEU A 139 29.71 -11.74 -7.19
N ARG A 140 29.99 -12.46 -8.28
CA ARG A 140 29.85 -13.93 -8.32
C ARG A 140 30.95 -14.62 -7.51
N ALA A 141 32.15 -14.05 -7.50
CA ALA A 141 33.31 -14.56 -6.78
C ALA A 141 33.23 -14.36 -5.25
N LEU A 142 32.24 -13.62 -4.73
CA LEU A 142 32.04 -13.51 -3.29
C LEU A 142 31.78 -14.88 -2.66
N GLU A 143 32.28 -15.08 -1.44
CA GLU A 143 32.03 -16.30 -0.68
C GLU A 143 30.51 -16.42 -0.36
N PRO A 144 29.86 -17.56 -0.66
CA PRO A 144 28.41 -17.72 -0.53
C PRO A 144 27.83 -17.38 0.84
N ILE A 145 28.46 -17.83 1.93
CA ILE A 145 27.95 -17.65 3.29
C ILE A 145 28.07 -16.18 3.71
N ALA A 146 29.22 -15.55 3.46
CA ALA A 146 29.48 -14.15 3.76
C ALA A 146 28.51 -13.23 3.00
N PHE A 147 28.29 -13.49 1.71
CA PHE A 147 27.31 -12.76 0.91
C PHE A 147 25.90 -12.89 1.49
N ASN A 148 25.44 -14.12 1.78
CA ASN A 148 24.08 -14.34 2.28
C ASN A 148 23.89 -13.67 3.65
N ARG A 149 24.88 -13.80 4.55
CA ARG A 149 24.82 -13.17 5.87
C ARG A 149 24.73 -11.65 5.76
N GLU A 150 25.62 -11.03 4.99
CA GLU A 150 25.61 -9.58 4.82
C GLU A 150 24.31 -9.08 4.15
N LEU A 151 23.78 -9.85 3.20
CA LEU A 151 22.51 -9.55 2.55
C LEU A 151 21.36 -9.58 3.56
N TYR A 152 21.14 -10.69 4.27
CA TYR A 152 20.02 -10.80 5.21
C TYR A 152 20.16 -9.87 6.41
N ASP A 153 21.37 -9.69 6.97
CA ASP A 153 21.62 -8.75 8.07
C ASP A 153 21.27 -7.30 7.70
N THR A 154 21.32 -6.96 6.40
CA THR A 154 21.01 -5.62 5.90
C THR A 154 19.53 -5.48 5.49
N PHE A 155 18.94 -6.50 4.87
CA PHE A 155 17.58 -6.43 4.31
C PHE A 155 16.49 -6.81 5.33
N ASP A 156 16.74 -7.73 6.26
CA ASP A 156 15.74 -8.19 7.23
C ASP A 156 15.24 -7.06 8.16
N PRO A 157 16.10 -6.14 8.67
CA PRO A 157 15.61 -5.00 9.45
C PRO A 157 14.60 -4.13 8.69
N LEU A 158 14.87 -3.85 7.41
CA LEU A 158 13.96 -3.10 6.55
C LEU A 158 12.64 -3.87 6.38
N GLY A 159 12.71 -5.17 6.10
CA GLY A 159 11.53 -6.04 5.96
C GLY A 159 10.66 -6.06 7.22
N ASN A 160 11.27 -6.19 8.39
CA ASN A 160 10.57 -6.23 9.68
C ASN A 160 9.89 -4.89 10.01
N GLU A 161 10.56 -3.76 9.78
CA GLU A 161 9.94 -2.45 9.98
C GLU A 161 8.79 -2.21 8.99
N LEU A 162 8.91 -2.68 7.74
CA LEU A 162 7.84 -2.58 6.75
C LEU A 162 6.63 -3.45 7.10
N GLU A 163 6.84 -4.69 7.56
CA GLU A 163 5.74 -5.55 8.01
C GLU A 163 5.00 -4.92 9.20
N GLY A 164 5.74 -4.34 10.15
CA GLY A 164 5.16 -3.60 11.26
C GLY A 164 4.35 -2.39 10.81
N LEU A 165 4.82 -1.66 9.79
CA LEU A 165 4.12 -0.51 9.23
C LEU A 165 2.84 -0.92 8.48
N ILE A 166 2.92 -1.98 7.67
CA ILE A 166 1.79 -2.52 6.92
C ILE A 166 0.71 -3.04 7.86
N THR A 167 1.10 -3.74 8.91
CA THR A 167 0.15 -4.28 9.91
C THR A 167 -0.56 -3.16 10.65
N HIS A 168 0.16 -2.11 11.03
CA HIS A 168 -0.44 -0.94 11.67
C HIS A 168 -1.38 -0.18 10.72
N ALA A 169 -0.95 0.06 9.47
CA ALA A 169 -1.77 0.77 8.49
C ALA A 169 -3.07 0.00 8.12
N ALA A 170 -3.03 -1.34 8.20
CA ALA A 170 -4.17 -2.22 7.94
C ALA A 170 -5.13 -2.37 9.14
N ALA A 171 -4.73 -1.97 10.35
CA ALA A 171 -5.53 -2.01 11.57
C ALA A 171 -6.39 -0.75 11.75
#